data_AF-A0A137QV05-F1
#
_entry.id   AF-A0A137QV05-F1
#
_cell.length_a   1.000
_cell.length_b   1.000
_cell.length_c   1.000
_cell.angle_alpha   90.00
_cell.angle_beta   90.00
_cell.angle_gamma   90.00
#
_symmetry.space_group_name_H-M   'P 1'
#
loop_
_entity.id
_entity.type
_entity.pdbx_description
1 polymer ?
#
loop_
_entity_poly.entity_id
_entity_poly.type
_entity_poly.pdbx_seq_one_letter_code
_entity_poly.pdbx_strand_id
1 'polypeptide(L)' 'MKYLIRWKGYSLSDNTWKWENDLKYSGKLLREYKNANKLLQDNTGTCFKPTKQKYCTHKT' A
#
# COMPACT_ATOMS: atom_id res chain seq x y z
N MET A 1 -2.43 2.02 -4.37
CA MET A 1 -1.79 3.35 -4.36
C MET A 1 -0.37 3.23 -3.82
N LYS A 2 0.57 4.07 -4.29
CA LYS A 2 1.94 4.18 -3.76
C LYS A 2 2.12 5.54 -3.09
N TYR A 3 2.95 5.59 -2.05
CA TYR A 3 3.31 6.81 -1.34
C TYR A 3 4.82 6.97 -1.31
N LEU A 4 5.29 8.20 -1.41
CA LEU A 4 6.69 8.54 -1.22
C LEU A 4 6.94 8.78 0.28
N ILE A 5 7.79 7.95 0.89
CA ILE A 5 8.09 8.02 2.32
C ILE A 5 9.36 8.82 2.54
N ARG A 6 9.27 9.82 3.42
CA ARG A 6 10.41 10.53 3.97
C ARG A 6 10.85 9.89 5.28
N TRP A 7 12.04 9.30 5.27
CA TRP A 7 12.60 8.62 6.45
C TRP A 7 13.22 9.63 7.42
N LYS A 8 13.00 9.43 8.72
CA LYS A 8 13.58 10.28 9.77
C LYS A 8 15.09 10.01 9.86
N GLY A 9 15.89 11.06 9.79
CA GLY A 9 17.35 10.96 9.87
C GLY A 9 18.05 10.64 8.55
N TYR A 10 17.30 10.56 7.44
CA TYR A 10 17.83 10.33 6.10
C TYR A 10 17.65 11.56 5.21
N SER A 11 18.38 11.59 4.11
CA SER A 11 18.32 12.68 3.14
C SER A 11 17.09 12.54 2.24
N LEU A 12 16.72 13.63 1.55
CA LEU A 12 15.62 13.59 0.59
C LEU A 12 15.85 12.60 -0.56
N SER A 13 17.12 12.31 -0.88
CA SER A 13 17.50 11.30 -1.87
C SER A 13 17.09 9.89 -1.47
N ASP A 14 16.97 9.61 -0.18
CA ASP A 14 16.64 8.28 0.36
C ASP A 14 15.13 8.03 0.39
N ASN A 15 14.33 9.02 -0.05
CA ASN A 15 12.90 8.89 -0.09
C ASN A 15 12.50 7.71 -0.98
N THR A 16 11.70 6.79 -0.43
CA THR A 16 11.36 5.55 -1.13
C THR A 16 9.88 5.48 -1.42
N TRP A 17 9.52 5.02 -2.63
CA TRP A 17 8.14 4.69 -2.95
C TRP A 17 7.74 3.36 -2.29
N LYS A 18 6.70 3.38 -1.47
CA LYS A 18 6.15 2.20 -0.80
C LYS A 18 4.68 2.01 -1.17
N TRP A 19 4.25 0.76 -1.25
CA TRP A 19 2.84 0.44 -1.44
C TRP A 19 2.06 0.63 -0.14
N GLU A 20 0.79 0.98 -0.27
CA GLU A 20 -0.12 1.07 0.88
C GLU A 20 -0.15 -0.21 1.73
N ASN A 21 -0.10 -1.37 1.08
CA ASN A 21 -0.13 -2.67 1.75
C ASN A 21 1.13 -2.97 2.57
N ASP A 22 2.26 -2.32 2.27
CA ASP A 22 3.50 -2.41 3.05
C ASP A 22 3.47 -1.48 4.27
N LEU A 23 2.65 -0.42 4.23
CA LEU A 23 2.56 0.60 5.29
C LEU A 23 1.49 0.28 6.35
N LYS A 24 1.09 -1.00 6.48
CA LYS A 24 0.03 -1.44 7.42
C LYS A 24 0.28 -0.98 8.86
N TYR A 25 1.53 -0.97 9.30
CA TYR A 25 1.92 -0.53 10.65
C TYR A 25 1.88 1.00 10.83
N SER A 26 1.80 1.77 9.74
CA SER A 26 1.72 3.24 9.73
C SER A 26 0.30 3.76 9.48
N GLY A 27 -0.72 2.94 9.73
CA GLY A 27 -2.12 3.23 9.36
C GLY A 27 -2.68 4.54 9.93
N LYS A 28 -2.25 4.97 11.13
CA LYS A 28 -2.67 6.26 11.71
C LYS A 28 -2.17 7.44 10.89
N LEU A 29 -0.87 7.47 10.59
CA LEU A 29 -0.23 8.52 9.80
C LEU A 29 -0.81 8.56 8.38
N LEU A 30 -1.03 7.38 7.79
CA LEU A 30 -1.63 7.30 6.45
C LEU A 30 -3.07 7.83 6.43
N ARG A 31 -3.86 7.53 7.46
CA ARG A 31 -5.24 8.04 7.58
C ARG A 31 -5.26 9.56 7.72
N GLU A 32 -4.41 10.13 8.58
CA GLU A 32 -4.29 11.58 8.75
C GLU A 32 -3.86 12.26 7.45
N TYR A 33 -2.87 11.70 6.75
CA TYR A 33 -2.42 12.20 5.45
C TYR A 33 -3.56 12.16 4.41
N LYS A 34 -4.29 11.05 4.30
CA LYS A 34 -5.43 10.93 3.38
C LYS A 34 -6.52 11.97 3.69
N ASN A 35 -6.85 12.16 4.96
CA ASN A 35 -7.87 13.12 5.39
C ASN A 35 -7.44 14.57 5.10
N ALA A 36 -6.20 14.93 5.46
CA ALA A 36 -5.65 16.27 5.25
C ALA A 36 -5.59 16.66 3.76
N ASN A 37 -5.25 15.71 2.89
CA ASN A 37 -5.17 15.94 1.45
C ASN A 37 -6.52 15.75 0.74
N LYS A 38 -7.62 15.56 1.48
CA LYS A 38 -8.96 15.22 0.94
C LYS A 38 -8.92 14.09 -0.09
N LEU A 39 -8.02 13.13 0.10
CA LEU A 39 -7.96 11.94 -0.75
C LEU A 39 -9.11 11.04 -0.33
N LEU A 40 -10.27 11.28 -0.95
CA LEU A 40 -11.43 10.41 -0.84
C LEU A 40 -11.00 9.02 -1.32
N GLN A 41 -10.90 8.07 -0.40
CA GLN A 41 -10.93 6.67 -0.78
C GLN A 41 -12.40 6.39 -1.11
N ASP A 42 -12.75 6.41 -2.39
CA ASP A 42 -14.00 5.82 -2.86
C ASP A 42 -13.93 4.31 -2.57
N ASN A 43 -14.34 3.97 -1.35
CA ASN A 43 -14.48 2.61 -0.87
C ASN A 43 -15.79 2.02 -1.40
N THR A 44 -15.94 1.85 -2.71
CA THR A 44 -16.82 0.80 -3.22
C THR A 44 -16.02 -0.50 -3.09
N GLY A 45 -16.40 -1.28 -2.08
CA GLY A 45 -15.63 -2.42 -1.59
C GLY A 45 -15.18 -3.36 -2.69
N THR A 46 -13.87 -3.41 -2.92
CA THR A 46 -13.29 -4.58 -3.58
C THR A 46 -12.77 -5.49 -2.47
N CYS A 47 -13.66 -6.36 -2.00
CA CYS A 47 -13.27 -7.58 -1.32
C CYS A 47 -12.31 -8.31 -2.27
N PHE A 48 -11.01 -8.29 -1.97
CA PHE A 48 -10.02 -9.09 -2.67
C PHE A 48 -10.39 -10.56 -2.44
N LYS A 49 -11.15 -11.15 -3.35
CA LYS A 49 -11.30 -12.60 -3.42
C LYS A 49 -9.92 -13.16 -3.78
N PRO A 50 -9.25 -13.95 -2.94
CA PRO A 50 -8.06 -14.66 -3.37
C PRO A 50 -8.50 -15.65 -4.44
N THR A 51 -8.21 -15.37 -5.70
CA THR A 51 -8.34 -16.35 -6.76
C THR A 51 -7.29 -17.42 -6.50
N LYS A 52 -7.72 -18.59 -6.06
CA LYS A 52 -6.88 -19.79 -5.90
C LYS A 52 -6.13 -20.02 -7.22
N GLN A 53 -4.84 -19.71 -7.26
CA GLN A 53 -3.98 -20.17 -8.36
C GLN A 53 -3.85 -21.68 -8.21
N LYS A 54 -4.58 -22.40 -9.06
CA LYS A 54 -4.50 -23.85 -9.21
C LYS A 54 -3.20 -24.12 -9.95
N TYR A 55 -2.14 -24.51 -9.24
CA TYR A 55 -0.93 -25.01 -9.88
C TYR A 55 -1.27 -26.26 -10.69
N CYS A 56 -1.19 -26.18 -12.02
CA CYS A 56 -1.18 -27.36 -12.88
C CYS A 56 0.27 -27.83 -12.99
N THR A 57 0.64 -28.78 -12.14
CA THR A 57 1.90 -29.51 -12.27
C THR A 57 1.75 -30.50 -13.42
N HIS A 58 2.26 -30.18 -14.61
CA HIS A 58 2.53 -31.20 -15.62
C HIS A 58 3.76 -31.98 -15.15
N LYS A 59 3.53 -33.21 -14.71
CA LYS A 59 4.58 -34.19 -14.43
C LYS A 59 4.88 -34.90 -15.74
N THR A 60 6.13 -34.80 -16.21
CA THR A 60 6.68 -35.61 -17.30
C THR A 60 7.06 -36.98 -16.78
#